data_AF-A0A8S7K428-F1
#
_entry.id   AF-A0A8S7K428-F1
#
_cell.length_a   1.000
_cell.length_b   1.000
_cell.length_c   1.000
_cell.angle_alpha   90.00
_cell.angle_beta   90.00
_cell.angle_gamma   90.00
#
_symmetry.space_group_name_H-M   'P 1'
#
loop_
_entity.id
_entity.type
_entity.pdbx_description
1 polymer ?
#
loop_
_entity_poly.entity_id
_entity_poly.type
_entity_poly.pdbx_seq_one_letter_code
_entity_poly.pdbx_strand_id
1 'polypeptide(L)'
;MPKSYTPNWFFTALLDNHINQMMARYSCLRALRMDFFYRKDTPDFLQPDHRWLELQLRMLLEQVEQFENIVGFFWVIEWTADHGFHAHAVFWIDRQRVKKIYPFAERITECWRSITHN
;
A
#
# COMPACT_ATOMS: atom_id res chain seq x y z
N MET A 1 28.72 -9.66 -1.13
CA MET A 1 28.67 -8.24 -1.56
C MET A 1 27.21 -7.79 -1.44
N PRO A 2 26.89 -6.65 -0.80
CA PRO A 2 25.53 -6.13 -0.86
C PRO A 2 25.26 -5.78 -2.32
N LYS A 3 24.14 -6.25 -2.87
CA LYS A 3 23.71 -5.82 -4.20
C LYS A 3 23.48 -4.30 -4.13
N SER A 4 24.21 -3.52 -4.94
CA SER A 4 23.87 -2.11 -5.12
C SER A 4 22.54 -2.05 -5.85
N TYR A 5 21.47 -1.72 -5.13
CA TYR A 5 20.17 -1.47 -5.72
C TYR A 5 20.23 -0.11 -6.43
N THR A 6 20.02 -0.12 -7.75
CA THR A 6 19.84 1.10 -8.53
C THR A 6 18.34 1.32 -8.71
N PRO A 7 17.75 2.37 -8.11
CA PRO A 7 16.35 2.69 -8.31
C PRO A 7 16.05 2.91 -9.79
N ASN A 8 14.89 2.43 -10.24
CA ASN A 8 14.42 2.74 -11.58
C ASN A 8 14.04 4.24 -11.64
N TRP A 9 14.68 4.99 -12.53
CA TRP A 9 14.53 6.45 -12.64
C TRP A 9 13.07 6.90 -12.84
N PHE A 10 12.27 6.13 -13.58
CA PHE A 10 10.87 6.47 -13.85
C PHE A 10 10.02 6.29 -12.60
N PHE A 11 10.19 5.17 -11.88
CA PHE A 11 9.47 4.94 -10.62
C PHE A 11 9.87 5.98 -9.55
N THR A 12 11.15 6.34 -9.47
CA THR A 12 11.61 7.40 -8.58
C THR A 12 10.96 8.74 -8.93
N ALA A 13 10.96 9.14 -10.21
CA ALA A 13 10.35 10.39 -10.64
C ALA A 13 8.83 10.43 -10.37
N LEU A 14 8.14 9.29 -10.55
CA LEU A 14 6.70 9.17 -10.27
C LEU A 14 6.41 9.31 -8.77
N LEU A 15 7.20 8.64 -7.92
CA LEU A 15 7.12 8.75 -6.46
C LEU A 15 7.38 10.18 -5.98
N ASP A 16 8.45 10.81 -6.46
CA ASP A 16 8.82 12.17 -6.08
C ASP A 16 7.72 13.16 -6.47
N ASN A 17 7.18 13.04 -7.69
CA ASN A 17 6.07 13.87 -8.14
C ASN A 17 4.83 13.69 -7.24
N HIS A 18 4.47 12.45 -6.88
CA HIS A 18 3.34 12.20 -5.99
C HIS A 18 3.57 12.83 -4.60
N ILE A 19 4.75 12.62 -4.01
CA ILE A 19 5.13 13.20 -2.70
C ILE A 19 5.06 14.73 -2.75
N ASN A 20 5.56 15.36 -3.82
CA ASN A 20 5.51 16.80 -4.01
C ASN A 20 4.08 17.33 -4.08
N GLN A 21 3.17 16.65 -4.80
CA GLN A 21 1.75 17.04 -4.85
C GLN A 21 1.10 16.95 -3.46
N MET A 22 1.42 15.90 -2.70
CA MET A 22 0.92 15.74 -1.34
C MET A 22 1.41 16.86 -0.41
N MET A 23 2.71 17.17 -0.42
CA MET A 23 3.29 18.24 0.42
C MET A 23 2.82 19.63 0.01
N ALA A 24 2.56 19.87 -1.29
CA ALA A 24 2.03 21.15 -1.76
C ALA A 24 0.58 21.39 -1.30
N ARG A 25 -0.20 20.33 -1.10
CA ARG A 25 -1.62 20.41 -0.74
C ARG A 25 -1.88 20.37 0.76
N TYR A 26 -1.09 19.60 1.51
CA TYR A 26 -1.33 19.33 2.93
C TYR A 26 -0.15 19.79 3.78
N SER A 27 -0.45 20.63 4.78
CA SER A 27 0.57 21.23 5.65
C SER A 27 1.11 20.29 6.74
N CYS A 28 0.40 19.18 7.02
CA CYS A 28 0.89 18.16 7.95
C CYS A 28 0.41 16.77 7.55
N LEU A 29 1.34 15.95 7.04
CA LEU A 29 1.05 14.59 6.58
C LEU A 29 1.67 13.55 7.49
N ARG A 30 1.05 12.37 7.50
CA ARG A 30 1.63 11.16 8.07
C ARG A 30 1.54 10.02 7.06
N ALA A 31 2.69 9.40 6.77
CA ALA A 31 2.74 8.15 6.04
C ALA A 31 2.41 6.97 6.96
N LEU A 32 1.50 6.11 6.52
CA LEU A 32 1.26 4.76 7.04
C LEU A 32 1.65 3.75 5.95
N ARG A 33 2.77 3.06 6.13
CA ARG A 33 3.22 2.02 5.21
C ARG A 33 2.71 0.66 5.68
N MET A 34 2.04 -0.07 4.80
CA MET A 34 1.48 -1.39 5.06
C MET A 34 2.00 -2.39 4.03
N ASP A 35 2.11 -3.64 4.49
CA ASP A 35 2.55 -4.78 3.69
C ASP A 35 1.39 -5.75 3.52
N PHE A 36 1.02 -6.05 2.28
CA PHE A 36 -0.10 -6.92 1.95
C PHE A 36 0.42 -8.17 1.25
N PHE A 37 0.26 -9.32 1.90
CA PHE A 37 0.65 -10.62 1.39
C PHE A 37 -0.34 -11.69 1.83
N TYR A 38 -0.38 -12.78 1.10
CA TYR A 38 -1.21 -13.93 1.44
C TYR A 38 -0.53 -14.81 2.48
N ARG A 39 -1.35 -15.56 3.23
CA ARG A 39 -0.81 -16.62 4.08
C ARG A 39 -0.29 -17.75 3.21
N LYS A 40 0.83 -18.37 3.60
CA LYS A 40 1.52 -19.42 2.83
C LYS A 40 0.66 -20.65 2.54
N ASP A 41 -0.39 -20.87 3.32
CA ASP A 41 -1.29 -22.02 3.24
C ASP A 41 -2.53 -21.80 2.34
N THR A 42 -2.63 -20.65 1.64
CA THR A 42 -3.78 -20.36 0.78
C THR A 42 -3.46 -20.53 -0.71
N PRO A 43 -4.47 -20.85 -1.55
CA PRO A 43 -4.30 -20.88 -3.01
C PRO A 43 -3.78 -19.56 -3.59
N ASP A 44 -4.18 -18.43 -2.99
CA ASP A 44 -3.74 -17.10 -3.40
C ASP A 44 -2.23 -16.88 -3.28
N PHE A 45 -1.57 -17.55 -2.33
CA PHE A 45 -0.11 -17.51 -2.22
C PHE A 45 0.60 -18.18 -3.40
N LEU A 46 -0.05 -19.14 -4.05
CA LEU A 46 0.51 -19.93 -5.16
C LEU A 46 0.18 -19.34 -6.54
N GLN A 47 -0.39 -18.14 -6.59
CA GLN A 47 -0.72 -17.49 -7.86
C GLN A 47 0.54 -17.33 -8.73
N PRO A 48 0.46 -17.68 -10.03
CA PRO A 48 1.62 -17.67 -10.92
C PRO A 48 2.07 -16.27 -11.32
N ASP A 49 1.20 -15.26 -11.17
CA ASP A 49 1.48 -13.86 -11.48
C ASP A 49 0.84 -12.89 -10.46
N HIS A 50 1.15 -11.60 -10.61
CA HIS A 50 0.71 -10.56 -9.69
C HIS A 50 -0.72 -10.04 -9.95
N ARG A 51 -1.40 -10.46 -11.02
CA ARG A 51 -2.64 -9.81 -11.49
C ARG A 51 -3.79 -9.99 -10.49
N TRP A 52 -3.83 -11.15 -9.83
CA TRP A 52 -4.82 -11.42 -8.81
C TRP A 52 -4.65 -10.49 -7.59
N LEU A 53 -3.40 -10.36 -7.12
CA LEU A 53 -3.05 -9.42 -6.05
C LEU A 53 -3.35 -7.97 -6.46
N GLU A 54 -3.04 -7.59 -7.69
CA GLU A 54 -3.35 -6.25 -8.20
C GLU A 54 -4.85 -5.95 -8.17
N LEU A 55 -5.69 -6.89 -8.61
CA LEU A 55 -7.15 -6.74 -8.57
C LEU A 55 -7.65 -6.52 -7.14
N GLN A 56 -7.24 -7.38 -6.21
CA GLN A 56 -7.65 -7.29 -4.81
C GLN A 56 -7.11 -6.02 -4.14
N LEU A 57 -5.91 -5.57 -4.50
CA LEU A 57 -5.35 -4.31 -4.03
C LEU A 57 -6.14 -3.11 -4.56
N ARG A 58 -6.58 -3.13 -5.82
CA ARG A 58 -7.46 -2.07 -6.37
C ARG A 58 -8.79 -2.02 -5.63
N MET A 59 -9.41 -3.17 -5.35
CA MET A 59 -10.62 -3.24 -4.53
C MET A 59 -10.41 -2.68 -3.12
N LEU A 60 -9.24 -2.93 -2.52
CA LEU A 60 -8.87 -2.35 -1.23
C LEU A 60 -8.78 -0.83 -1.33
N LEU A 61 -8.08 -0.30 -2.33
CA LEU A 61 -7.87 1.13 -2.50
C LEU A 61 -9.17 1.88 -2.74
N GLU A 62 -10.10 1.31 -3.51
CA GLU A 62 -11.45 1.87 -3.70
C GLU A 62 -12.22 2.02 -2.38
N GLN A 63 -12.11 1.03 -1.47
CA GLN A 63 -12.72 1.14 -0.13
C GLN A 63 -12.00 2.17 0.74
N VAL A 64 -10.67 2.20 0.69
CA VAL A 64 -9.84 3.11 1.49
C VAL A 64 -9.98 4.56 1.05
N GLU A 65 -10.26 4.83 -0.22
CA GLU A 65 -10.59 6.19 -0.72
C GLU A 65 -11.82 6.79 -0.03
N GLN A 66 -12.72 5.95 0.49
CA GLN A 66 -13.89 6.42 1.25
C GLN A 66 -13.57 6.79 2.71
N PHE A 67 -12.34 6.55 3.16
CA PHE A 67 -11.97 6.81 4.56
C PHE A 67 -11.65 8.29 4.73
N GLU A 68 -12.39 8.95 5.62
CA GLU A 68 -12.11 10.33 5.98
C GLU A 68 -10.66 10.49 6.48
N ASN A 69 -9.97 11.51 5.98
CA ASN A 69 -8.59 11.89 6.33
C ASN A 69 -7.48 11.02 5.73
N ILE A 70 -7.79 9.98 4.95
CA ILE A 70 -6.82 9.45 3.99
C ILE A 70 -6.89 10.32 2.73
N VAL A 71 -5.75 10.86 2.33
CA VAL A 71 -5.67 11.94 1.34
C VAL A 71 -4.84 11.58 0.11
N GLY A 72 -4.27 10.39 0.11
CA GLY A 72 -3.53 9.85 -1.02
C GLY A 72 -2.91 8.51 -0.67
N PHE A 73 -2.47 7.80 -1.69
CA PHE A 73 -1.74 6.56 -1.54
C PHE A 73 -0.81 6.30 -2.71
N PHE A 74 0.16 5.43 -2.49
CA PHE A 74 1.02 4.87 -3.53
C PHE A 74 1.28 3.40 -3.22
N TRP A 75 1.40 2.55 -4.24
CA TRP A 75 1.70 1.14 -4.03
C TRP A 75 2.62 0.57 -5.11
N VAL A 76 3.33 -0.50 -4.75
CA VAL A 76 4.12 -1.34 -5.66
C VAL A 76 3.88 -2.80 -5.32
N ILE A 77 3.97 -3.68 -6.33
CA ILE A 77 3.98 -5.13 -6.13
C ILE A 77 5.39 -5.64 -6.38
N GLU A 78 5.87 -6.47 -5.45
CA GLU A 78 7.16 -7.14 -5.52
C GLU A 78 6.98 -8.64 -5.33
N TRP A 79 8.00 -9.42 -5.70
CA TRP A 79 8.03 -10.85 -5.44
C TRP A 79 9.22 -11.21 -4.57
N THR A 80 8.99 -11.98 -3.51
CA THR A 80 10.06 -12.58 -2.69
C THR A 80 9.80 -14.06 -2.48
N ALA A 81 10.87 -14.83 -2.21
CA ALA A 81 10.73 -16.26 -1.91
C ALA A 81 9.88 -16.52 -0.66
N ASP A 82 9.91 -15.60 0.31
CA ASP A 82 9.20 -15.76 1.58
C ASP A 82 7.72 -15.33 1.53
N HIS A 83 7.38 -14.34 0.70
CA HIS A 83 6.02 -13.77 0.66
C HIS A 83 5.29 -14.00 -0.67
N GLY A 84 5.94 -14.61 -1.67
CA GLY A 84 5.41 -14.65 -3.03
C GLY A 84 5.22 -13.22 -3.57
N PHE A 85 4.18 -13.03 -4.38
CA PHE A 85 3.72 -11.69 -4.75
C PHE A 85 3.11 -10.99 -3.53
N HIS A 86 3.60 -9.80 -3.24
CA HIS A 86 3.12 -8.97 -2.13
C HIS A 86 3.18 -7.49 -2.52
N ALA A 87 2.33 -6.69 -1.88
CA ALA A 87 2.20 -5.27 -2.18
C ALA A 87 2.65 -4.42 -1.00
N HIS A 88 3.51 -3.46 -1.28
CA HIS A 88 3.83 -2.39 -0.35
C HIS A 88 2.96 -1.19 -0.72
N ALA A 89 2.12 -0.73 0.20
CA ALA A 89 1.36 0.50 0.02
C ALA A 89 1.70 1.51 1.11
N VAL A 90 1.72 2.78 0.73
CA VAL A 90 1.80 3.93 1.65
C VAL A 90 0.50 4.69 1.53
N PHE A 91 -0.14 4.94 2.67
CA PHE A 91 -1.32 5.81 2.80
C PHE A 91 -0.91 7.11 3.46
N TRP A 92 -1.32 8.23 2.88
CA TRP A 92 -1.12 9.57 3.42
C TRP A 92 -2.33 9.98 4.25
N ILE A 93 -2.08 10.34 5.51
CA ILE A 93 -3.11 10.78 6.44
C ILE A 93 -2.92 12.27 6.74
N ASP A 94 -4.01 13.04 6.69
CA ASP A 94 -4.02 14.44 7.14
C ASP A 94 -3.96 14.51 8.67
N ARG A 95 -2.78 14.86 9.18
CA ARG A 95 -2.52 14.91 10.62
C ARG A 95 -3.10 16.16 11.28
N GLN A 96 -3.53 17.16 10.52
CA GLN A 96 -4.23 18.31 11.12
C GLN A 96 -5.55 17.88 11.74
N ARG A 97 -6.19 16.87 11.14
CA ARG A 97 -7.51 16.35 11.54
C ARG A 97 -7.41 15.12 12.44
N VAL A 98 -6.28 14.41 12.41
CA VAL A 98 -6.13 13.10 13.06
C VAL A 98 -4.87 13.03 13.93
N LYS A 99 -5.05 12.57 15.18
CA LYS A 99 -3.94 12.36 16.14
C LYS A 99 -3.44 10.91 16.22
N LYS A 100 -4.28 9.91 15.92
CA LYS A 100 -3.97 8.49 16.06
C LYS A 100 -4.02 7.78 14.71
N ILE A 101 -2.95 7.05 14.39
CA ILE A 101 -2.78 6.36 13.10
C ILE A 101 -3.28 4.91 13.17
N TYR A 102 -3.13 4.29 14.34
CA TYR A 102 -3.45 2.88 14.57
C TYR A 102 -4.88 2.49 14.15
N PRO A 103 -5.94 3.30 14.40
CA PRO A 103 -7.28 2.96 13.93
C PRO A 103 -7.41 2.87 12.40
N PHE A 104 -6.57 3.59 11.63
CA PHE A 104 -6.56 3.47 10.17
C PHE A 104 -5.94 2.15 9.75
N ALA A 105 -4.83 1.75 10.36
CA ALA A 105 -4.20 0.47 10.09
C ALA A 105 -5.15 -0.71 10.37
N GLU A 106 -5.89 -0.68 11.48
CA GLU A 106 -6.89 -1.71 11.80
C GLU A 106 -7.99 -1.79 10.74
N ARG A 107 -8.62 -0.66 10.40
CA ARG A 107 -9.69 -0.62 9.38
C ARG A 107 -9.21 -1.08 8.01
N ILE A 108 -8.02 -0.67 7.58
CA ILE A 108 -7.45 -1.12 6.30
C ILE A 108 -7.18 -2.64 6.35
N THR A 109 -6.73 -3.15 7.49
CA THR A 109 -6.54 -4.60 7.70
C THR A 109 -7.86 -5.37 7.63
N GLU A 110 -8.94 -4.82 8.18
CA GLU A 110 -10.29 -5.40 8.09
C GLU A 110 -10.78 -5.45 6.64
N CYS A 111 -10.62 -4.36 5.88
CA CYS A 111 -10.92 -4.34 4.43
C CYS A 111 -10.09 -5.37 3.65
N TRP A 112 -8.80 -5.48 3.95
CA TRP A 112 -7.95 -6.47 3.30
C TRP A 112 -8.41 -7.91 3.58
N ARG A 113 -8.79 -8.20 4.83
CA ARG A 113 -9.31 -9.51 5.22
C ARG A 113 -10.64 -9.83 4.52
N SER A 114 -11.55 -8.87 4.41
CA SER A 114 -12.84 -9.11 3.74
C SER A 114 -12.70 -9.40 2.24
N ILE A 115 -11.62 -8.91 1.60
CA ILE A 115 -11.31 -9.18 0.20
C ILE A 115 -10.63 -10.54 0.01
N THR A 116 -9.79 -10.96 0.96
CA THR A 116 -8.89 -12.12 0.79
C THR A 116 -9.29 -13.38 1.56
N HIS A 117 -10.18 -13.26 2.55
CA HIS A 117 -10.64 -14.39 3.38
C HIS A 117 -12.14 -14.65 3.18
N ASN A 118 -12.52 -15.00 1.95
CA ASN A 118 -13.82 -15.62 1.66
C ASN A 118 -13.70 -17.14 1.65
#